data_AF-A0A2E1BDT4-F1
#
_entry.id   AF-A0A2E1BDT4-F1
#
_cell.length_a   1.000
_cell.length_b   1.000
_cell.length_c   1.000
_cell.angle_alpha   90.00
_cell.angle_beta   90.00
_cell.angle_gamma   90.00
#
_symmetry.space_group_name_H-M   'P 1'
#
loop_
_entity.id
_entity.type
_entity.pdbx_description
1 polymer ?
#
loop_
_entity_poly.entity_id
_entity_poly.type
_entity_poly.pdbx_seq_one_letter_code
_entity_poly.pdbx_strand_id
1 'polypeptide(L)'
;MLPDHIKLAAIPFPAIDPIALRLGPLQIHWYGLAYVAGILLGWLYARWLLKKERLWPANQPPMAVARLDDFVTWSVIGIVVGGRLGYMLFYAPGAFLANPLTVFKIWDGGMSFHGGLIGMIVVMIIFSRRHGIRVWSLLDLIATVAPIGLFFGRIANFINAELWGRPSDVPWAMVFPGAGDMPRHPSQLYEAGLEGLVTLIVLFVITQFFGALKRPGLTGSLFICLYALSRIFVEFFREPDPQLGYLFGGWLTMGMVLSLPMLAIGLWGIWYSGRMAKRNAAP
;
A
#
# COMPACT_ATOMS: atom_id res chain seq x y z
N MET A 1 -24.99 -13.53 -21.60
CA MET A 1 -25.84 -12.65 -20.76
C MET A 1 -26.12 -13.38 -19.46
N LEU A 2 -25.92 -12.74 -18.29
CA LEU A 2 -26.37 -13.33 -17.03
C LEU A 2 -27.91 -13.38 -17.00
N PRO A 3 -28.51 -14.45 -16.47
CA PRO A 3 -29.96 -14.55 -16.25
C PRO A 3 -30.53 -13.33 -15.50
N ASP A 4 -31.74 -12.88 -15.85
CA ASP A 4 -32.35 -11.66 -15.28
C ASP A 4 -32.58 -11.73 -13.76
N HIS A 5 -32.72 -12.93 -13.18
CA HIS A 5 -32.83 -13.10 -11.73
C HIS A 5 -31.53 -12.74 -10.98
N ILE A 6 -30.36 -12.86 -11.63
CA ILE A 6 -29.07 -12.47 -11.03
C ILE A 6 -28.93 -10.94 -10.99
N LYS A 7 -29.46 -10.24 -12.01
CA LYS A 7 -29.49 -8.77 -12.02
C LYS A 7 -30.40 -8.20 -10.93
N LEU A 8 -31.48 -8.90 -10.59
CA LEU A 8 -32.42 -8.51 -9.52
C LEU A 8 -31.90 -8.77 -8.10
N ALA A 9 -30.90 -9.64 -7.93
CA ALA A 9 -30.30 -9.99 -6.64
C ALA A 9 -28.99 -9.23 -6.34
N ALA A 10 -28.48 -8.45 -7.29
CA ALA A 10 -27.23 -7.72 -7.13
C ALA A 10 -27.37 -6.52 -6.18
N ILE A 11 -26.36 -6.28 -5.35
CA ILE A 11 -26.35 -5.16 -4.43
C ILE A 11 -26.09 -3.87 -5.23
N PRO A 12 -26.99 -2.87 -5.22
CA PRO A 12 -26.70 -1.60 -5.86
C PRO A 12 -25.52 -0.92 -5.15
N PHE A 13 -24.58 -0.36 -5.90
CA PHE A 13 -23.52 0.44 -5.30
C PHE A 13 -24.13 1.64 -4.55
N PRO A 14 -23.68 1.95 -3.32
CA PRO A 14 -24.23 3.07 -2.57
C PRO A 14 -23.98 4.39 -3.30
N ALA A 15 -24.95 5.31 -3.29
CA ALA A 15 -24.78 6.62 -3.90
C ALA A 15 -23.85 7.51 -3.04
N ILE A 16 -22.53 7.35 -3.21
CA ILE A 16 -21.51 8.11 -2.48
C ILE A 16 -20.95 9.21 -3.39
N ASP A 17 -21.01 10.48 -2.97
CA ASP A 17 -20.29 11.57 -3.64
C ASP A 17 -18.78 11.40 -3.37
N PRO A 18 -17.93 11.31 -4.41
CA PRO A 18 -16.47 11.23 -4.22
C PRO A 18 -15.88 12.47 -3.53
N ILE A 19 -16.60 13.60 -3.53
CA ILE A 19 -16.26 14.82 -2.81
C ILE A 19 -16.85 14.72 -1.39
N ALA A 20 -15.96 14.59 -0.41
CA ALA A 20 -16.34 14.52 1.01
C ALA A 20 -16.79 15.87 1.56
N LEU A 21 -16.16 16.97 1.15
CA LEU A 21 -16.50 18.32 1.60
C LEU A 21 -16.23 19.36 0.51
N ARG A 22 -17.16 20.31 0.35
CA ARG A 22 -17.05 21.46 -0.56
C ARG A 22 -16.90 22.74 0.25
N LEU A 23 -15.76 23.41 0.11
CA LEU A 23 -15.47 24.71 0.74
C LEU A 23 -15.24 25.76 -0.36
N GLY A 24 -16.33 26.28 -0.92
CA GLY A 24 -16.26 27.16 -2.09
C GLY A 24 -15.60 26.44 -3.29
N PRO A 25 -14.51 26.98 -3.88
CA PRO A 25 -13.80 26.33 -4.98
C PRO A 25 -12.94 25.13 -4.53
N LEU A 26 -12.67 24.98 -3.23
CA LEU A 26 -11.87 23.88 -2.70
C LEU A 26 -12.75 22.64 -2.50
N GLN A 27 -12.39 21.56 -3.20
CA GLN A 27 -13.07 20.26 -3.10
C GLN A 27 -12.17 19.25 -2.41
N ILE A 28 -12.59 18.78 -1.24
CA ILE A 28 -11.88 17.76 -0.48
C ILE A 28 -12.49 16.41 -0.84
N HIS A 29 -11.68 15.54 -1.43
CA HIS A 29 -12.09 14.21 -1.87
C HIS A 29 -11.84 13.16 -0.79
N TRP A 30 -12.61 12.08 -0.79
CA TRP A 30 -12.42 10.94 0.13
C TRP A 30 -11.01 10.35 0.05
N TYR A 31 -10.41 10.35 -1.13
CA TYR A 31 -9.04 9.89 -1.34
C TYR A 31 -8.01 10.69 -0.52
N GLY A 32 -8.17 12.03 -0.49
CA GLY A 32 -7.32 12.91 0.31
C GLY A 32 -7.48 12.63 1.80
N LEU A 33 -8.73 12.45 2.26
CA LEU A 33 -9.02 12.09 3.66
C LEU A 33 -8.47 10.71 4.03
N ALA A 34 -8.56 9.73 3.13
CA ALA A 34 -7.99 8.40 3.32
C ALA A 34 -6.46 8.45 3.48
N TYR A 35 -5.76 9.27 2.70
CA TYR A 35 -4.32 9.48 2.88
C TYR A 35 -3.98 10.14 4.22
N VAL A 36 -4.72 11.18 4.60
CA VAL A 36 -4.53 11.85 5.89
C VAL A 36 -4.77 10.88 7.05
N ALA A 37 -5.84 10.09 6.99
CA ALA A 37 -6.15 9.08 7.99
C ALA A 37 -5.06 7.99 8.06
N GLY A 38 -4.60 7.50 6.91
CA GLY A 38 -3.52 6.52 6.81
C GLY A 38 -2.21 7.01 7.43
N ILE A 39 -1.81 8.24 7.12
CA ILE A 39 -0.60 8.87 7.69
C ILE A 39 -0.77 9.11 9.19
N LEU A 40 -1.89 9.69 9.62
CA LEU A 40 -2.13 10.02 11.02
C LEU A 40 -2.16 8.77 11.90
N LEU A 41 -2.94 7.76 11.52
CA LEU A 41 -3.06 6.52 12.29
C LEU A 41 -1.77 5.68 12.23
N GLY A 42 -1.10 5.66 11.08
CA GLY A 42 0.23 5.05 10.96
C GLY A 42 1.25 5.73 11.88
N TRP A 43 1.29 7.06 11.90
CA TRP A 43 2.15 7.84 12.78
C TRP A 43 1.86 7.55 14.26
N LEU A 44 0.59 7.60 14.68
CA LEU A 44 0.19 7.27 16.05
C LEU A 44 0.62 5.86 16.46
N TYR A 45 0.41 4.87 15.58
CA TYR A 45 0.78 3.48 15.83
C TYR A 45 2.30 3.30 15.90
N ALA A 46 3.08 3.89 15.00
CA ALA A 46 4.53 3.86 15.05
C ALA A 46 5.08 4.52 16.33
N ARG A 47 4.52 5.66 16.76
CA ARG A 47 4.89 6.30 18.05
C ARG A 47 4.65 5.35 19.22
N TRP A 48 3.51 4.67 19.24
CA TRP A 48 3.17 3.69 20.27
C TRP A 48 4.16 2.51 20.29
N LEU A 49 4.56 1.99 19.12
CA LEU A 49 5.58 0.94 19.01
C LEU A 49 6.96 1.39 19.50
N LEU A 50 7.39 2.62 19.16
CA LEU A 50 8.68 3.16 19.59
C LEU A 50 8.76 3.35 21.10
N LYS A 51 7.64 3.65 21.78
CA LYS A 51 7.58 3.74 23.24
C LYS A 51 7.68 2.39 23.95
N LYS A 52 7.52 1.27 23.23
CA LYS A 52 7.58 -0.09 23.78
C LYS A 52 8.96 -0.70 23.58
N GLU A 53 9.92 -0.23 24.39
CA GLU A 53 11.33 -0.66 24.35
C GLU A 53 11.50 -2.18 24.25
N ARG A 54 10.74 -2.95 25.04
CA ARG A 54 10.77 -4.43 25.05
C ARG A 54 10.56 -5.13 23.71
N LEU A 55 9.98 -4.45 22.72
CA LEU A 55 9.72 -5.02 21.38
C LEU A 55 10.98 -5.04 20.51
N TRP A 56 11.99 -4.25 20.87
CA TRP A 56 13.14 -3.98 20.02
C TRP A 56 14.40 -4.74 20.46
N PRO A 57 15.40 -4.91 19.58
CA PRO A 57 16.65 -5.57 19.92
C PRO A 57 17.33 -4.86 21.09
N ALA A 58 17.84 -5.61 22.08
CA ALA A 58 18.44 -5.06 23.30
C ALA A 58 17.55 -4.05 24.06
N ASN A 59 16.22 -4.14 23.89
CA ASN A 59 15.25 -3.18 24.40
C ASN A 59 15.49 -1.73 23.94
N GLN A 60 16.12 -1.55 22.77
CA GLN A 60 16.43 -0.23 22.23
C GLN A 60 15.67 0.01 20.92
N PRO A 61 14.69 0.92 20.89
CA PRO A 61 13.99 1.27 19.66
C PRO A 61 14.95 1.87 18.63
N PRO A 62 14.66 1.74 17.33
CA PRO A 62 15.57 2.16 16.25
C PRO A 62 15.78 3.67 16.21
N MET A 63 14.89 4.45 16.81
CA MET A 63 14.99 5.90 16.92
C MET A 63 14.13 6.43 18.06
N ALA A 64 14.40 7.66 18.48
CA ALA A 64 13.52 8.41 19.37
C ALA A 64 12.21 8.81 18.66
N VAL A 65 11.15 8.98 19.44
CA VAL A 65 9.82 9.36 18.93
C VAL A 65 9.84 10.69 18.16
N ALA A 66 10.61 11.69 18.62
CA ALA A 66 10.72 12.97 17.90
C ALA A 66 11.34 12.80 16.49
N ARG A 67 12.26 11.84 16.32
CA ARG A 67 12.88 11.56 15.02
C ARG A 67 11.93 10.87 14.04
N LEU A 68 10.92 10.16 14.56
CA LEU A 68 9.84 9.64 13.72
C LEU A 68 9.03 10.79 13.10
N ASP A 69 8.84 11.90 13.81
CA ASP A 69 8.10 13.06 13.30
C ASP A 69 8.81 13.66 12.08
N ASP A 70 10.13 13.84 12.18
CA ASP A 70 10.98 14.23 11.04
C ASP A 70 10.86 13.24 9.89
N PHE A 71 10.90 11.93 10.20
CA PHE A 71 10.82 10.88 9.18
C PHE A 71 9.49 10.89 8.42
N VAL A 72 8.37 11.16 9.09
CA VAL A 72 7.06 11.27 8.42
C VAL A 72 7.07 12.38 7.38
N THR A 73 7.61 13.56 7.72
CA THR A 73 7.75 14.66 6.75
C THR A 73 8.62 14.27 5.56
N TRP A 74 9.78 13.64 5.83
CA TRP A 74 10.66 13.13 4.76
C TRP A 74 9.94 12.12 3.87
N SER A 75 9.17 11.21 4.47
CA SER A 75 8.43 10.15 3.77
C SER A 75 7.38 10.73 2.81
N VAL A 76 6.60 11.72 3.27
CA VAL A 76 5.62 12.41 2.43
C VAL A 76 6.30 13.09 1.24
N ILE A 77 7.41 13.80 1.48
CA ILE A 77 8.18 14.45 0.40
C ILE A 77 8.71 13.39 -0.58
N GLY A 78 9.28 12.29 -0.08
CA GLY A 78 9.80 11.20 -0.90
C GLY A 78 8.75 10.58 -1.80
N ILE A 79 7.55 10.32 -1.26
CA ILE A 79 6.43 9.76 -2.01
C ILE A 79 5.94 10.73 -3.08
N VAL A 80 5.77 12.02 -2.74
CA VAL A 80 5.27 13.03 -3.69
C VAL A 80 6.29 13.29 -4.79
N VAL A 81 7.55 13.54 -4.43
CA VAL A 81 8.63 13.79 -5.40
C VAL A 81 8.87 12.57 -6.27
N GLY A 82 8.98 11.39 -5.64
CA GLY A 82 9.17 10.13 -6.36
C GLY A 82 8.00 9.82 -7.28
N GLY A 83 6.77 9.97 -6.82
CA GLY A 83 5.57 9.70 -7.61
C GLY A 83 5.46 10.64 -8.82
N ARG A 84 5.78 11.91 -8.62
CA ARG A 84 5.75 12.90 -9.69
C ARG A 84 6.84 12.70 -10.73
N LEU A 85 8.08 12.49 -10.28
CA LEU A 85 9.21 12.18 -11.17
C LEU A 85 8.98 10.86 -11.92
N GLY A 86 8.51 9.82 -11.23
CA GLY A 86 8.19 8.54 -11.86
C GLY A 86 7.10 8.69 -12.93
N TYR A 87 6.07 9.52 -12.69
CA TYR A 87 5.06 9.81 -13.70
C TYR A 87 5.69 10.47 -14.94
N MET A 88 6.47 11.52 -14.72
CA MET A 88 7.14 12.27 -15.79
C MET A 88 8.08 11.40 -16.62
N LEU A 89 8.85 10.51 -15.97
CA LEU A 89 9.83 9.67 -16.66
C LEU A 89 9.21 8.47 -17.37
N PHE A 90 8.21 7.82 -16.77
CA PHE A 90 7.68 6.56 -17.29
C PHE A 90 6.44 6.73 -18.17
N TYR A 91 5.63 7.78 -17.94
CA TYR A 91 4.33 7.94 -18.60
C TYR A 91 4.23 9.21 -19.43
N ALA A 92 5.01 10.25 -19.11
CA ALA A 92 4.98 11.53 -19.83
C ALA A 92 6.37 12.08 -20.24
N PRO A 93 7.30 11.26 -20.78
CA PRO A 93 8.67 11.70 -21.04
C PRO A 93 8.76 12.86 -22.05
N GLY A 94 7.89 12.88 -23.07
CA GLY A 94 7.85 13.98 -24.04
C GLY A 94 7.46 15.32 -23.41
N ALA A 95 6.46 15.32 -22.52
CA ALA A 95 6.04 16.53 -21.80
C ALA A 95 7.14 17.04 -20.85
N PHE A 96 7.84 16.11 -20.19
CA PHE A 96 8.95 16.44 -19.31
C PHE A 96 10.14 17.03 -20.06
N LEU A 97 10.51 16.45 -21.22
CA LEU A 97 11.60 16.97 -22.06
C LEU A 97 11.26 18.33 -22.69
N ALA A 98 10.01 18.55 -23.07
CA ALA A 98 9.56 19.83 -23.62
C ALA A 98 9.57 20.96 -22.58
N ASN A 99 9.22 20.66 -21.33
CA ASN A 99 9.29 21.63 -20.23
C ASN A 99 9.54 20.92 -18.89
N PRO A 100 10.79 20.87 -18.41
CA PRO A 100 11.14 20.20 -17.15
C PRO A 100 10.43 20.78 -15.91
N LEU A 101 10.00 22.05 -15.95
CA LEU A 101 9.28 22.68 -14.82
C LEU A 101 7.88 22.10 -14.61
N THR A 102 7.34 21.34 -15.57
CA THR A 102 6.08 20.60 -15.42
C THR A 102 6.11 19.62 -14.25
N VAL A 103 7.28 19.18 -13.81
CA VAL A 103 7.44 18.35 -12.62
C VAL A 103 6.80 19.01 -11.38
N PHE A 104 6.84 20.34 -11.24
CA PHE A 104 6.27 21.02 -10.08
C PHE A 104 4.74 21.17 -10.12
N LYS A 105 4.11 20.95 -11.28
CA LYS A 105 2.65 21.09 -11.47
C LYS A 105 1.87 19.88 -10.94
N ILE A 106 2.04 19.57 -9.65
CA ILE A 106 1.41 18.41 -9.01
C ILE A 106 -0.13 18.48 -8.98
N TRP A 107 -0.70 19.68 -9.14
CA TRP A 107 -2.14 19.91 -9.20
C TRP A 107 -2.78 19.48 -10.53
N ASP A 108 -1.99 19.28 -11.59
CA ASP A 108 -2.49 18.76 -12.88
C ASP A 108 -2.78 17.25 -12.82
N GLY A 109 -2.64 16.62 -11.64
CA GLY A 109 -2.66 15.17 -11.49
C GLY A 109 -1.38 14.54 -12.05
N GLY A 110 -1.39 13.22 -12.29
CA GLY A 110 -0.22 12.50 -12.84
C GLY A 110 0.82 12.15 -11.78
N MET A 111 0.55 11.04 -11.08
CA MET A 111 1.41 10.46 -10.04
C MET A 111 1.64 8.98 -10.35
N SER A 112 2.88 8.53 -10.24
CA SER A 112 3.26 7.12 -10.40
C SER A 112 3.33 6.44 -9.04
N PHE A 113 2.60 5.32 -8.88
CA PHE A 113 2.73 4.46 -7.71
C PHE A 113 4.17 3.95 -7.55
N HIS A 114 4.76 3.40 -8.62
CA HIS A 114 6.14 2.88 -8.63
C HIS A 114 7.14 3.99 -8.29
N GLY A 115 6.97 5.17 -8.85
CA GLY A 115 7.78 6.34 -8.51
C GLY A 115 7.70 6.69 -7.02
N GLY A 116 6.49 6.71 -6.45
CA GLY A 116 6.28 7.01 -5.03
C GLY A 116 6.93 5.96 -4.11
N LEU A 117 6.80 4.68 -4.46
CA LEU A 117 7.45 3.58 -3.73
C LEU A 117 8.98 3.69 -3.78
N ILE A 118 9.57 3.95 -4.95
CA ILE A 118 11.02 4.16 -5.10
C ILE A 118 11.46 5.37 -4.27
N GLY A 119 10.74 6.49 -4.36
CA GLY A 119 11.01 7.69 -3.58
C GLY A 119 11.00 7.43 -2.08
N MET A 120 10.01 6.67 -1.59
CA MET A 120 9.93 6.24 -0.19
C MET A 120 11.13 5.38 0.23
N ILE A 121 11.51 4.38 -0.58
CA ILE A 121 12.65 3.50 -0.30
C ILE A 121 13.96 4.31 -0.24
N VAL A 122 14.17 5.22 -1.20
CA VAL A 122 15.35 6.08 -1.25
C VAL A 122 15.42 6.97 -0.01
N VAL A 123 14.31 7.65 0.34
CA VAL A 123 14.23 8.47 1.55
C VAL A 123 14.49 7.66 2.80
N MET A 124 13.88 6.48 2.94
CA MET A 124 14.10 5.58 4.07
C MET A 124 15.60 5.24 4.24
N ILE A 125 16.28 4.89 3.15
CA ILE A 125 17.71 4.54 3.17
C ILE A 125 18.57 5.76 3.53
N ILE A 126 18.33 6.91 2.90
CA ILE A 126 19.08 8.15 3.15
C ILE A 126 18.90 8.60 4.59
N PHE A 127 17.65 8.66 5.07
CA PHE A 127 17.32 9.05 6.44
C PHE A 127 17.97 8.11 7.45
N SER A 128 17.88 6.79 7.20
CA SER A 128 18.52 5.80 8.08
C SER A 128 20.01 6.02 8.21
N ARG A 129 20.71 6.19 7.08
CA ARG A 129 22.17 6.39 7.05
C ARG A 129 22.57 7.71 7.70
N ARG A 130 21.86 8.80 7.42
CA ARG A 130 22.14 10.13 7.99
C ARG A 130 22.01 10.15 9.51
N HIS A 131 21.15 9.32 10.07
CA HIS A 131 20.78 9.35 11.48
C HIS A 131 21.29 8.14 12.28
N GLY A 132 22.11 7.28 11.69
CA GLY A 132 22.65 6.09 12.36
C GLY A 132 21.60 5.02 12.69
N ILE A 133 20.47 5.02 11.99
CA ILE A 133 19.37 4.07 12.20
C ILE A 133 19.64 2.82 11.37
N ARG A 134 19.41 1.63 11.94
CA ARG A 134 19.47 0.38 11.18
C ARG A 134 18.33 0.35 10.16
N VAL A 135 18.68 0.38 8.86
CA VAL A 135 17.72 0.40 7.74
C VAL A 135 16.64 -0.68 7.88
N TRP A 136 17.05 -1.90 8.24
CA TRP A 136 16.14 -3.04 8.44
C TRP A 136 15.12 -2.83 9.56
N SER A 137 15.51 -2.15 10.65
CA SER A 137 14.58 -1.83 11.75
C SER A 137 13.63 -0.70 11.39
N LEU A 138 14.06 0.25 10.55
CA LEU A 138 13.15 1.26 10.01
C LEU A 138 12.17 0.65 9.01
N LEU A 139 12.63 -0.25 8.15
CA LEU A 139 11.77 -1.04 7.26
C LEU A 139 10.71 -1.81 8.06
N ASP A 140 11.12 -2.49 9.13
CA ASP A 140 10.19 -3.21 10.01
C ASP A 140 9.12 -2.27 10.60
N LEU A 141 9.53 -1.10 11.10
CA LEU A 141 8.58 -0.10 11.63
C LEU A 141 7.59 0.36 10.56
N ILE A 142 8.06 0.73 9.37
CA ILE A 142 7.22 1.18 8.25
C ILE A 142 6.24 0.07 7.85
N ALA A 143 6.71 -1.17 7.77
CA ALA A 143 5.90 -2.31 7.41
C ALA A 143 4.74 -2.56 8.38
N THR A 144 4.89 -2.25 9.68
CA THR A 144 3.78 -2.36 10.64
C THR A 144 2.65 -1.36 10.40
N VAL A 145 2.93 -0.22 9.77
CA VAL A 145 1.95 0.86 9.55
C VAL A 145 1.45 0.92 8.12
N ALA A 146 2.20 0.39 7.15
CA ALA A 146 1.82 0.38 5.73
C ALA A 146 0.41 -0.22 5.46
N PRO A 147 -0.02 -1.31 6.13
CA PRO A 147 -1.37 -1.85 5.93
C PRO A 147 -2.50 -0.87 6.27
N ILE A 148 -2.28 0.09 7.17
CA ILE A 148 -3.27 1.12 7.51
C ILE A 148 -3.52 2.01 6.28
N GLY A 149 -2.45 2.46 5.63
CA GLY A 149 -2.55 3.24 4.39
C GLY A 149 -3.18 2.45 3.25
N LEU A 150 -2.83 1.16 3.11
CA LEU A 150 -3.45 0.27 2.12
C LEU A 150 -4.95 0.13 2.38
N PHE A 151 -5.36 -0.14 3.61
CA PHE A 151 -6.77 -0.24 3.98
C PHE A 151 -7.56 1.00 3.54
N PHE A 152 -7.16 2.20 3.99
CA PHE A 152 -7.89 3.42 3.65
C PHE A 152 -7.83 3.74 2.15
N GLY A 153 -6.71 3.47 1.48
CA GLY A 153 -6.61 3.63 0.03
C GLY A 153 -7.62 2.76 -0.72
N ARG A 154 -7.77 1.50 -0.32
CA ARG A 154 -8.73 0.57 -0.93
C ARG A 154 -10.18 0.94 -0.61
N ILE A 155 -10.46 1.45 0.59
CA ILE A 155 -11.77 2.04 0.91
C ILE A 155 -12.05 3.27 0.03
N ALA A 156 -11.05 4.12 -0.25
CA ALA A 156 -11.22 5.25 -1.16
C ALA A 156 -11.47 4.80 -2.62
N ASN A 157 -10.79 3.75 -3.09
CA ASN A 157 -11.08 3.16 -4.41
C ASN A 157 -12.53 2.65 -4.47
N PHE A 158 -13.00 2.01 -3.40
CA PHE A 158 -14.40 1.57 -3.32
C PHE A 158 -15.37 2.76 -3.38
N ILE A 159 -15.15 3.80 -2.57
CA ILE A 159 -15.98 5.01 -2.54
C ILE A 159 -16.03 5.70 -3.91
N ASN A 160 -14.89 5.78 -4.59
CA ASN A 160 -14.80 6.36 -5.94
C ASN A 160 -15.33 5.44 -7.04
N ALA A 161 -15.83 4.25 -6.70
CA ALA A 161 -16.25 3.23 -7.63
C ALA A 161 -15.19 2.96 -8.72
N GLU A 162 -13.93 2.74 -8.35
CA GLU A 162 -12.86 2.43 -9.30
C GLU A 162 -12.11 1.14 -8.91
N LEU A 163 -11.44 0.50 -9.87
CA LEU A 163 -10.69 -0.74 -9.66
C LEU A 163 -11.55 -1.93 -9.17
N TRP A 164 -12.79 -1.99 -9.66
CA TRP A 164 -13.72 -3.08 -9.38
C TRP A 164 -13.25 -4.42 -9.98
N GLY A 165 -13.95 -5.48 -9.60
CA GLY A 165 -13.62 -6.83 -10.01
C GLY A 165 -14.29 -7.30 -11.30
N ARG A 166 -14.03 -8.56 -11.63
CA ARG A 166 -14.63 -9.26 -12.76
C ARG A 166 -16.14 -9.43 -12.55
N PRO A 167 -16.93 -9.55 -13.63
CA PRO A 167 -18.34 -9.91 -13.52
C PRO A 167 -18.53 -11.20 -12.72
N SER A 168 -19.52 -11.21 -11.84
CA SER A 168 -19.78 -12.32 -10.93
C SER A 168 -21.25 -12.41 -10.53
N ASP A 169 -21.65 -13.58 -10.06
CA ASP A 169 -22.98 -13.93 -9.56
C ASP A 169 -23.01 -14.22 -8.05
N VAL A 170 -21.90 -14.01 -7.33
CA VAL A 170 -21.87 -14.16 -5.87
C VAL A 170 -22.86 -13.21 -5.17
N PRO A 171 -23.42 -13.57 -4.01
CA PRO A 171 -24.51 -12.81 -3.39
C PRO A 171 -24.11 -11.42 -2.87
N TRP A 172 -22.82 -11.09 -2.84
CA TRP A 172 -22.30 -9.77 -2.50
C TRP A 172 -21.71 -9.01 -3.71
N ALA A 173 -21.98 -9.47 -4.94
CA ALA A 173 -21.60 -8.75 -6.14
C ALA A 173 -22.38 -7.42 -6.24
N MET A 174 -21.70 -6.38 -6.75
CA MET A 174 -22.24 -5.02 -6.83
C MET A 174 -22.28 -4.50 -8.26
N VAL A 175 -23.30 -3.70 -8.59
CA VAL A 175 -23.36 -2.95 -9.86
C VAL A 175 -22.71 -1.58 -9.65
N PHE A 176 -21.53 -1.38 -10.24
CA PHE A 176 -20.73 -0.17 -10.07
C PHE A 176 -21.08 0.92 -11.12
N PRO A 177 -21.14 2.21 -10.72
CA PRO A 177 -21.26 3.32 -11.66
C PRO A 177 -20.17 3.28 -12.73
N GLY A 178 -20.55 3.38 -14.00
CA GLY A 178 -19.60 3.38 -15.13
C GLY A 178 -19.04 2.01 -15.53
N ALA A 179 -19.40 0.92 -14.84
CA ALA A 179 -18.91 -0.44 -15.12
C ALA A 179 -19.89 -1.31 -15.95
N GLY A 180 -21.00 -0.71 -16.41
CA GLY A 180 -22.14 -1.37 -17.04
C GLY A 180 -23.12 -2.01 -16.05
N ASP A 181 -24.14 -2.72 -16.56
CA ASP A 181 -25.21 -3.32 -15.74
C ASP A 181 -24.84 -4.66 -15.09
N MET A 182 -23.62 -5.15 -15.37
CA MET A 182 -23.17 -6.46 -14.90
C MET A 182 -22.71 -6.36 -13.44
N PRO A 183 -23.23 -7.19 -12.52
CA PRO A 183 -22.73 -7.27 -11.16
C PRO A 183 -21.28 -7.76 -11.15
N ARG A 184 -20.46 -7.18 -10.27
CA ARG A 184 -19.01 -7.41 -10.20
C ARG A 184 -18.57 -7.64 -8.78
N HIS A 185 -17.46 -8.35 -8.62
CA HIS A 185 -16.82 -8.43 -7.30
C HIS A 185 -16.40 -7.03 -6.82
N PRO A 186 -16.71 -6.64 -5.57
CA PRO A 186 -16.12 -5.45 -4.96
C PRO A 186 -14.68 -5.74 -4.52
N SER A 187 -13.78 -6.00 -5.48
CA SER A 187 -12.39 -6.41 -5.22
C SER A 187 -11.63 -5.44 -4.34
N GLN A 188 -11.96 -4.15 -4.38
CA GLN A 188 -11.40 -3.13 -3.49
C GLN A 188 -11.62 -3.50 -2.01
N LEU A 189 -12.77 -4.06 -1.65
CA LEU A 189 -13.05 -4.51 -0.28
C LEU A 189 -12.26 -5.77 0.07
N TYR A 190 -11.95 -6.63 -0.90
CA TYR A 190 -11.09 -7.79 -0.68
C TYR A 190 -9.64 -7.33 -0.45
N GLU A 191 -9.16 -6.36 -1.24
CA GLU A 191 -7.85 -5.73 -1.06
C GLU A 191 -7.78 -5.01 0.30
N ALA A 192 -8.80 -4.24 0.69
CA ALA A 192 -8.88 -3.60 2.00
C ALA A 192 -8.83 -4.64 3.13
N GLY A 193 -9.57 -5.74 2.99
CA GLY A 193 -9.60 -6.83 3.95
C GLY A 193 -8.25 -7.54 4.07
N LEU A 194 -7.64 -7.95 2.96
CA LEU A 194 -6.42 -8.78 2.96
C LEU A 194 -5.13 -7.95 3.07
N GLU A 195 -4.91 -7.02 2.13
CA GLU A 195 -3.72 -6.16 2.09
C GLU A 195 -3.68 -5.17 3.27
N GLY A 196 -4.87 -4.78 3.77
CA GLY A 196 -5.03 -3.87 4.89
C GLY A 196 -5.24 -4.60 6.23
N LEU A 197 -6.49 -4.98 6.52
CA LEU A 197 -6.91 -5.39 7.87
C LEU A 197 -6.24 -6.68 8.35
N VAL A 198 -6.28 -7.76 7.56
CA VAL A 198 -5.69 -9.06 7.92
C VAL A 198 -4.18 -8.91 8.06
N THR A 199 -3.52 -8.25 7.11
CA THR A 199 -2.08 -7.99 7.19
C THR A 199 -1.73 -7.17 8.45
N LEU A 200 -2.51 -6.13 8.79
CA LEU A 200 -2.33 -5.36 10.02
C LEU A 200 -2.44 -6.24 11.28
N ILE A 201 -3.46 -7.10 11.35
CA ILE A 201 -3.68 -8.01 12.48
C ILE A 201 -2.52 -9.01 12.61
N VAL A 202 -2.09 -9.63 11.51
CA VAL A 202 -0.97 -10.57 11.51
C VAL A 202 0.31 -9.88 11.98
N LEU A 203 0.64 -8.71 11.43
CA LEU A 203 1.83 -7.95 11.83
C LEU A 203 1.74 -7.47 13.29
N PHE A 204 0.56 -7.05 13.75
CA PHE A 204 0.34 -6.73 15.16
C PHE A 204 0.63 -7.94 16.05
N VAL A 205 0.07 -9.11 15.74
CA VAL A 205 0.26 -10.32 16.56
C VAL A 205 1.73 -10.72 16.63
N ILE A 206 2.42 -10.81 15.48
CA ILE A 206 3.83 -11.23 15.47
C ILE A 206 4.75 -10.22 16.16
N THR A 207 4.44 -8.92 16.09
CA THR A 207 5.25 -7.88 16.73
C THR A 207 5.02 -7.88 18.24
N GLN A 208 3.77 -7.98 18.71
CA GLN A 208 3.43 -7.88 20.14
C GLN A 208 3.74 -9.15 20.93
N PHE A 209 3.49 -10.32 20.35
CA PHE A 209 3.53 -11.61 21.06
C PHE A 209 4.71 -12.48 20.66
N PHE A 210 5.21 -12.39 19.42
CA PHE A 210 6.31 -13.23 18.92
C PHE A 210 7.65 -12.51 18.80
N GLY A 211 7.70 -11.23 19.20
CA GLY A 211 8.94 -10.44 19.22
C GLY A 211 9.57 -10.26 17.84
N ALA A 212 8.77 -10.20 16.78
CA ALA A 212 9.28 -10.08 15.40
C ALA A 212 10.20 -8.86 15.21
N LEU A 213 9.92 -7.73 15.89
CA LEU A 213 10.74 -6.51 15.86
C LEU A 213 12.13 -6.68 16.51
N LYS A 214 12.36 -7.73 17.32
CA LYS A 214 13.68 -8.06 17.86
C LYS A 214 14.62 -8.63 16.80
N ARG A 215 14.10 -8.98 15.62
CA ARG A 215 14.86 -9.54 14.49
C ARG A 215 14.77 -8.56 13.32
N PRO A 216 15.70 -7.60 13.21
CA PRO A 216 15.67 -6.59 12.15
C PRO A 216 15.50 -7.20 10.76
N GLY A 217 14.52 -6.70 10.02
CA GLY A 217 14.15 -7.10 8.66
C GLY A 217 13.08 -8.18 8.59
N LEU A 218 12.75 -8.86 9.69
CA LEU A 218 11.76 -9.93 9.67
C LEU A 218 10.34 -9.41 9.39
N THR A 219 9.93 -8.34 10.07
CA THR A 219 8.56 -7.80 9.98
C THR A 219 8.32 -7.19 8.60
N GLY A 220 9.30 -6.45 8.07
CA GLY A 220 9.28 -5.92 6.72
C GLY A 220 9.20 -7.00 5.65
N SER A 221 9.96 -8.08 5.82
CA SER A 221 9.95 -9.19 4.88
C SER A 221 8.63 -9.96 4.91
N LEU A 222 8.05 -10.15 6.10
CA LEU A 222 6.73 -10.77 6.25
C LEU A 222 5.62 -9.91 5.64
N PHE A 223 5.66 -8.59 5.82
CA PHE A 223 4.74 -7.68 5.15
C PHE A 223 4.80 -7.83 3.63
N ILE A 224 6.00 -7.85 3.03
CA ILE A 224 6.17 -8.02 1.59
C ILE A 224 5.57 -9.35 1.11
N CYS A 225 5.81 -10.45 1.82
CA CYS A 225 5.21 -11.75 1.52
C CYS A 225 3.68 -11.72 1.63
N LEU A 226 3.14 -11.17 2.72
CA LEU A 226 1.70 -11.09 2.97
C LEU A 226 1.00 -10.24 1.91
N TYR A 227 1.59 -9.11 1.54
CA TYR A 227 1.09 -8.26 0.46
C TYR A 227 1.10 -9.00 -0.87
N ALA A 228 2.22 -9.64 -1.25
CA ALA A 228 2.33 -10.36 -2.52
C ALA A 228 1.33 -11.52 -2.61
N LEU A 229 1.16 -12.31 -1.55
CA LEU A 229 0.19 -13.40 -1.50
C LEU A 229 -1.25 -12.90 -1.55
N SER A 230 -1.56 -11.83 -0.80
CA SER A 230 -2.86 -11.18 -0.85
C SER A 230 -3.16 -10.66 -2.25
N ARG A 231 -2.18 -10.03 -2.89
CA ARG A 231 -2.31 -9.48 -4.25
C ARG A 231 -2.57 -10.57 -5.27
N ILE A 232 -1.77 -11.64 -5.27
CA ILE A 232 -1.97 -12.79 -6.16
C ILE A 232 -3.37 -13.38 -5.98
N PHE A 233 -3.82 -13.53 -4.73
CA PHE A 233 -5.15 -14.05 -4.45
C PHE A 233 -6.27 -13.13 -4.96
N VAL A 234 -6.21 -11.83 -4.69
CA VAL A 234 -7.26 -10.89 -5.12
C VAL A 234 -7.29 -10.69 -6.63
N GLU A 235 -6.15 -10.83 -7.32
CA GLU A 235 -6.08 -10.75 -8.79
C GLU A 235 -6.95 -11.80 -9.51
N PHE A 236 -7.31 -12.92 -8.87
CA PHE A 236 -8.29 -13.87 -9.43
C PHE A 236 -9.72 -13.30 -9.50
N PHE A 237 -10.04 -12.32 -8.67
CA PHE A 237 -11.34 -11.66 -8.62
C PHE A 237 -11.33 -10.28 -9.27
N ARG A 238 -10.16 -9.66 -9.38
CA ARG A 238 -9.97 -8.31 -9.92
C ARG A 238 -10.04 -8.31 -11.44
N GLU A 239 -10.67 -7.29 -12.02
CA GLU A 239 -10.58 -7.05 -13.46
C GLU A 239 -9.23 -6.40 -13.77
N PRO A 240 -8.45 -6.91 -14.74
CA PRO A 240 -7.17 -6.30 -15.09
C PRO A 240 -7.36 -4.90 -15.67
N ASP A 241 -6.36 -4.04 -15.47
CA ASP A 241 -6.44 -2.67 -15.95
C ASP A 241 -6.61 -2.66 -17.49
N PRO A 242 -7.52 -1.83 -18.05
CA PRO A 242 -7.89 -1.91 -19.48
C PRO A 242 -6.72 -1.79 -20.46
N GLN A 243 -5.65 -1.09 -20.05
CA GLN A 243 -4.45 -0.86 -20.86
C GLN A 243 -3.55 -2.09 -20.98
N LEU A 244 -3.61 -3.00 -20.00
CA LEU A 244 -2.75 -4.19 -19.93
C LEU A 244 -3.52 -5.47 -20.25
N GLY A 245 -4.78 -5.56 -19.81
CA GLY A 245 -5.58 -6.77 -19.95
C GLY A 245 -4.93 -8.01 -19.31
N TYR A 246 -5.28 -9.18 -19.83
CA TYR A 246 -4.65 -10.44 -19.43
C TYR A 246 -3.36 -10.65 -20.22
N LEU A 247 -2.27 -10.96 -19.51
CA LEU A 247 -0.94 -11.16 -20.12
C LEU A 247 -0.79 -12.54 -20.73
N PHE A 248 -1.42 -13.56 -20.14
CA PHE A 248 -1.34 -14.93 -20.62
C PHE A 248 -2.54 -15.77 -20.16
N GLY A 249 -3.06 -16.61 -21.06
CA GLY A 249 -4.04 -17.65 -20.74
C GLY A 249 -5.39 -17.19 -20.16
N GLY A 250 -5.71 -15.89 -20.21
CA GLY A 250 -6.96 -15.35 -19.65
C GLY A 250 -7.04 -15.34 -18.11
N TRP A 251 -5.92 -15.54 -17.41
CA TRP A 251 -5.88 -15.54 -15.94
C TRP A 251 -4.71 -14.76 -15.37
N LEU A 252 -3.57 -14.69 -16.08
CA LEU A 252 -2.37 -14.01 -15.60
C LEU A 252 -2.51 -12.50 -15.78
N THR A 253 -2.36 -11.75 -14.69
CA THR A 253 -2.42 -10.28 -14.67
C THR A 253 -1.07 -9.68 -14.31
N MET A 254 -0.87 -8.39 -14.61
CA MET A 254 0.35 -7.67 -14.24
C MET A 254 0.56 -7.63 -12.72
N GLY A 255 -0.52 -7.55 -11.93
CA GLY A 255 -0.44 -7.59 -10.47
C GLY A 255 0.14 -8.91 -9.95
N MET A 256 -0.21 -10.05 -10.57
CA MET A 256 0.41 -11.35 -10.24
C MET A 256 1.90 -11.34 -10.58
N VAL A 257 2.26 -10.89 -11.79
CA VAL A 257 3.66 -10.85 -12.25
C VAL A 257 4.52 -9.99 -11.34
N LEU A 258 4.06 -8.81 -10.93
CA LEU A 258 4.78 -7.92 -10.01
C LEU A 258 4.85 -8.46 -8.58
N SER A 259 3.92 -9.31 -8.17
CA SER A 259 3.91 -9.93 -6.84
C SER A 259 4.93 -11.06 -6.70
N LEU A 260 5.28 -11.77 -7.77
CA LEU A 260 6.30 -12.83 -7.72
C LEU A 260 7.69 -12.35 -7.27
N PRO A 261 8.29 -11.27 -7.86
CA PRO A 261 9.58 -10.77 -7.38
C PRO A 261 9.47 -10.20 -5.96
N MET A 262 8.34 -9.60 -5.60
CA MET A 262 8.09 -9.17 -4.22
C MET A 262 8.14 -10.36 -3.25
N LEU A 263 7.44 -11.45 -3.56
CA LEU A 263 7.44 -12.66 -2.74
C LEU A 263 8.85 -13.25 -2.62
N ALA A 264 9.61 -13.30 -3.71
CA ALA A 264 11.00 -13.75 -3.68
C ALA A 264 11.89 -12.87 -2.77
N ILE A 265 11.75 -11.55 -2.86
CA ILE A 265 12.48 -10.59 -2.00
C ILE A 265 12.09 -10.77 -0.52
N GLY A 266 10.80 -10.95 -0.24
CA GLY A 266 10.32 -11.21 1.12
C GLY A 266 10.86 -12.51 1.69
N LEU A 267 10.81 -13.61 0.93
CA LEU A 267 11.37 -14.90 1.36
C LEU A 267 12.89 -14.82 1.60
N TRP A 268 13.61 -14.15 0.72
CA TRP A 268 15.04 -13.87 0.90
C TRP A 268 15.30 -13.04 2.16
N GLY A 269 14.50 -12.00 2.43
CA GLY A 269 14.63 -11.16 3.62
C GLY A 269 14.35 -11.91 4.92
N ILE A 270 13.37 -12.82 4.93
CA ILE A 270 13.12 -13.73 6.07
C ILE A 270 14.35 -14.60 6.33
N TRP A 271 14.88 -15.26 5.29
CA TRP A 271 16.08 -16.08 5.40
C TRP A 271 17.30 -15.28 5.90
N TYR A 272 17.49 -14.07 5.35
CA TYR A 272 18.60 -13.19 5.69
C TYR A 272 18.53 -12.70 7.15
N SER A 273 17.35 -12.26 7.60
CA SER A 273 17.12 -11.84 9.00
C SER A 273 17.38 -12.98 9.99
N GLY A 274 17.02 -14.22 9.63
CA GLY A 274 17.32 -15.41 10.42
C GLY A 274 18.83 -15.69 10.56
N ARG A 275 19.62 -15.43 9.52
CA ARG A 275 21.10 -15.56 9.58
C ARG A 275 21.74 -14.47 10.43
N MET A 276 21.26 -13.23 10.34
CA MET A 276 21.77 -12.14 11.19
C MET A 276 21.51 -12.41 12.68
N ALA A 277 20.32 -12.91 13.02
CA ALA A 277 19.99 -13.27 14.39
C ALA A 277 20.93 -14.35 14.95
N LYS A 278 21.28 -15.36 14.15
CA LYS A 278 22.23 -16.43 14.54
C LYS A 278 23.66 -15.90 14.71
N ARG A 279 24.12 -15.00 13.84
CA ARG A 279 25.47 -14.40 13.94
C ARG A 279 25.66 -13.55 15.19
N ASN A 280 24.64 -12.79 15.58
CA ASN A 280 24.70 -11.97 16.80
C ASN A 280 24.53 -12.77 18.09
N ALA A 281 24.14 -14.05 17.99
CA ALA A 281 24.00 -14.98 19.11
C ALA A 281 25.19 -15.96 19.23
N ALA A 282 26.11 -15.95 18.27
CA ALA A 282 27.34 -16.72 18.36
C ALA A 282 28.31 -16.01 19.32
N PRO A 283 28.94 -16.74 20.26
CA PRO A 283 29.86 -16.19 21.25
C PRO A 283 31.12 -15.59 20.65
#